data_AF-A0A847W981-F1
#
_entry.id   AF-A0A847W981-F1
#
_cell.length_a   1.000
_cell.length_b   1.000
_cell.length_c   1.000
_cell.angle_alpha   90.00
_cell.angle_beta   90.00
_cell.angle_gamma   90.00
#
_symmetry.space_group_name_H-M   'P 1'
#
loop_
_entity.id
_entity.type
_entity.pdbx_description
1 polymer ?
#
loop_
_entity_poly.entity_id
_entity_poly.type
_entity_poly.pdbx_seq_one_letter_code
_entity_poly.pdbx_strand_id
1 'polypeptide(L)'
;MSEIVIYGDSIMKGVTYDESQNRYKTVKARQFSRLEENGYKVSLFAHMGKTIDFAFQAVKKFTIKNPEKTVAILEFGGNDC
;
A
#
# COMPACT_ATOMS: atom_id res chain seq x y z
N MET A 1 16.29 6.88 9.79
CA MET A 1 14.83 6.75 9.69
C MET A 1 14.55 5.48 8.93
N SER A 2 13.76 4.57 9.48
CA SER A 2 13.38 3.34 8.79
C SER A 2 12.27 3.64 7.78
N GLU A 3 12.18 2.87 6.71
CA GLU A 3 11.19 3.08 5.65
C GLU A 3 10.26 1.87 5.51
N ILE A 4 8.98 2.13 5.33
CA ILE A 4 7.97 1.14 4.98
C ILE A 4 7.46 1.50 3.59
N VAL A 5 7.63 0.61 2.63
CA VAL A 5 7.12 0.77 1.27
C VAL A 5 6.02 -0.25 1.06
N ILE A 6 4.82 0.22 0.72
CA ILE A 6 3.64 -0.63 0.57
C ILE A 6 3.26 -0.61 -0.91
N TYR A 7 3.24 -1.79 -1.53
CA TYR A 7 2.69 -2.01 -2.85
C TYR A 7 1.43 -2.87 -2.71
N GLY A 8 0.30 -2.41 -3.22
CA GLY A 8 -0.88 -3.28 -3.23
C GLY A 8 -2.05 -2.82 -4.07
N ASP A 9 -3.19 -3.46 -3.87
CA ASP A 9 -4.38 -3.22 -4.67
C ASP A 9 -5.45 -2.40 -3.92
N SER A 10 -6.72 -2.69 -4.18
CA SER A 10 -7.88 -2.24 -3.41
C SER A 10 -7.73 -2.45 -1.89
N ILE A 11 -7.20 -3.59 -1.43
CA ILE A 11 -7.10 -3.94 0.00
C ILE A 11 -6.09 -3.03 0.69
N MET A 12 -4.85 -2.92 0.19
CA MET A 12 -3.87 -1.97 0.75
C MET A 12 -4.25 -0.51 0.54
N LYS A 13 -5.07 -0.20 -0.48
CA LYS A 13 -5.69 1.12 -0.61
C LYS A 13 -6.75 1.36 0.49
N GLY A 14 -7.15 0.36 1.26
CA GLY A 14 -8.18 0.47 2.29
C GLY A 14 -9.58 0.58 1.69
N VAL A 15 -9.79 0.02 0.50
CA VAL A 15 -11.13 -0.16 -0.06
C VAL A 15 -11.81 -1.28 0.71
N THR A 16 -12.96 -0.98 1.30
CA THR A 16 -13.79 -1.93 2.02
C THR A 16 -15.21 -1.86 1.51
N TYR A 17 -15.93 -2.98 1.58
CA TYR A 17 -17.35 -3.01 1.25
C TYR A 17 -18.16 -2.44 2.42
N ASP A 18 -19.04 -1.48 2.14
CA ASP A 18 -20.00 -0.96 3.11
C ASP A 18 -21.35 -1.59 2.84
N GLU A 19 -21.71 -2.59 3.65
CA GLU A 19 -23.00 -3.28 3.54
C GLU A 19 -24.20 -2.35 3.72
N SER A 20 -24.08 -1.33 4.60
CA SER A 20 -25.18 -0.40 4.88
C SER A 20 -25.51 0.52 3.70
N GLN A 21 -24.53 0.75 2.82
CA GLN A 21 -24.64 1.60 1.64
C GLN A 21 -24.62 0.79 0.34
N ASN A 22 -24.51 -0.54 0.44
CA ASN A 22 -24.37 -1.48 -0.66
C ASN A 22 -23.31 -1.06 -1.71
N ARG A 23 -22.16 -0.55 -1.24
CA ARG A 23 -21.10 -0.02 -2.13
C ARG A 23 -19.72 -0.09 -1.49
N TYR A 24 -18.68 -0.04 -2.32
CA TYR A 24 -17.30 0.09 -1.86
C TYR A 24 -16.97 1.52 -1.42
N LYS A 25 -16.26 1.66 -0.30
CA LYS A 25 -15.71 2.92 0.20
C LYS A 25 -14.23 2.81 0.50
N THR A 26 -13.50 3.91 0.36
CA THR A 26 -12.10 3.97 0.82
C THR A 26 -12.06 4.50 2.25
N VAL A 27 -11.50 3.72 3.16
CA VAL A 27 -11.22 4.17 4.53
C VAL A 27 -10.07 5.18 4.48
N LYS A 28 -10.37 6.44 4.83
CA LYS A 28 -9.37 7.52 4.85
C LYS A 28 -8.46 7.47 6.08
N ALA A 29 -8.87 6.80 7.15
CA ALA A 29 -8.13 6.70 8.40
C ALA A 29 -6.98 5.68 8.30
N ARG A 30 -5.99 5.99 7.46
CA ARG A 30 -4.71 5.28 7.47
C ARG A 30 -3.88 5.90 8.59
N GLN A 31 -3.65 5.16 9.68
CA GLN A 31 -2.91 5.65 10.85
C GLN A 31 -1.39 5.76 10.57
N PHE A 32 -0.99 6.17 9.37
CA PHE A 32 0.41 6.34 8.99
C PHE A 32 1.08 7.43 9.82
N SER A 33 0.33 8.43 10.28
CA SER A 33 0.84 9.43 11.23
C SER A 33 1.46 8.80 12.48
N ARG A 34 0.86 7.72 13.01
CA ARG A 34 1.39 7.00 14.16
C ARG A 34 2.71 6.28 13.82
N LEU A 35 2.87 5.79 12.59
CA LEU A 35 4.14 5.20 12.14
C LEU A 35 5.20 6.29 11.96
N GLU A 36 4.83 7.45 11.42
CA GLU A 36 5.70 8.61 11.26
C GLU A 36 6.19 9.16 12.62
N GLU A 37 5.30 9.27 13.61
CA GLU A 37 5.63 9.62 14.99
C GLU A 37 6.63 8.63 15.64
N ASN A 38 6.62 7.36 15.22
CA ASN A 38 7.56 6.33 15.68
C ASN A 38 8.83 6.25 14.80
N GLY A 39 9.07 7.22 13.92
CA GLY A 39 10.30 7.31 13.14
C GLY A 39 10.34 6.47 11.86
N TYR A 40 9.16 6.11 11.34
CA TYR A 40 9.02 5.43 10.04
C TYR A 40 8.53 6.38 8.96
N LYS A 41 9.21 6.38 7.81
CA LYS A 41 8.65 6.99 6.60
C LYS A 41 7.80 5.95 5.87
N VAL A 42 6.55 6.29 5.53
CA VAL A 42 5.66 5.39 4.80
C VAL A 42 5.48 5.87 3.36
N SER A 43 5.76 5.00 2.39
CA SER A 43 5.48 5.23 0.96
C SER A 43 4.42 4.23 0.49
N LEU A 44 3.27 4.71 0.02
CA LEU A 44 2.15 3.85 -0.39
C LEU A 44 1.93 3.93 -1.91
N PHE A 45 2.05 2.77 -2.56
CA PHE A 45 1.76 2.51 -3.96
C PHE A 45 0.61 1.50 -4.06
N ALA A 46 -0.60 1.92 -3.69
CA ALA A 46 -1.78 1.07 -3.71
C ALA A 46 -2.93 1.65 -4.52
N HIS A 47 -3.45 0.88 -5.48
CA HIS A 47 -4.47 1.31 -6.43
C HIS A 47 -5.52 0.21 -6.62
N MET A 48 -6.79 0.61 -6.66
CA MET A 48 -7.91 -0.31 -6.85
C MET A 48 -7.79 -1.06 -8.17
N GLY A 49 -8.05 -2.37 -8.14
CA GLY A 49 -8.08 -3.24 -9.33
C GLY A 49 -6.72 -3.42 -10.01
N LYS A 50 -5.61 -3.33 -9.25
CA LYS A 50 -4.26 -3.56 -9.79
C LYS A 50 -3.81 -5.00 -9.56
N THR A 51 -3.04 -5.48 -10.52
CA THR A 51 -2.38 -6.78 -10.57
C THR A 51 -0.90 -6.64 -10.25
N ILE A 52 -0.17 -7.77 -10.19
CA ILE A 52 1.27 -7.81 -9.91
C ILE A 52 2.12 -6.99 -10.90
N ASP A 53 1.66 -6.84 -12.15
CA ASP A 53 2.35 -6.02 -13.16
C ASP A 53 2.48 -4.56 -12.74
N PHE A 54 1.47 -4.03 -12.03
CA PHE A 54 1.55 -2.69 -11.47
C PHE A 54 2.67 -2.58 -10.43
N ALA A 55 2.79 -3.58 -9.55
CA ALA A 55 3.85 -3.64 -8.55
C ALA A 55 5.22 -3.62 -9.22
N PHE A 56 5.40 -4.42 -10.27
CA PHE A 56 6.65 -4.51 -11.01
C PHE A 56 7.05 -3.16 -11.62
N GLN A 57 6.10 -2.42 -12.19
CA GLN A 57 6.33 -1.08 -12.72
C GLN A 57 6.61 -0.05 -11.63
N ALA A 58 5.92 -0.15 -10.48
CA ALA A 58 6.12 0.76 -9.36
C ALA A 58 7.50 0.58 -8.70
N VAL A 59 7.94 -0.67 -8.52
CA VAL A 59 9.28 -1.00 -8.00
C VAL A 59 10.37 -0.45 -8.90
N LYS A 60 10.24 -0.58 -10.23
CA LYS A 60 11.23 -0.02 -11.18
C LYS A 60 11.38 1.50 -11.11
N LYS A 61 10.32 2.21 -10.70
CA LYS A 61 10.29 3.67 -10.62
C LYS A 61 10.67 4.21 -9.25
N PHE A 62 10.70 3.35 -8.22
CA PHE A 62 10.95 3.76 -6.85
C PHE A 62 12.31 3.26 -6.37
N THR A 63 13.20 4.18 -6.04
CA THR A 63 14.53 3.85 -5.54
C THR A 63 14.54 3.81 -4.01
N ILE A 64 14.75 2.62 -3.45
CA ILE A 64 15.03 2.44 -2.02
C ILE A 64 16.46 2.90 -1.72
N LYS A 65 16.60 3.93 -0.88
CA LYS A 65 17.91 4.53 -0.55
C LYS A 65 18.70 3.76 0.52
N ASN A 66 18.00 3.05 1.41
CA ASN A 66 18.59 2.33 2.53
C ASN A 66 17.88 0.97 2.70
N PRO A 67 18.25 -0.05 1.89
CA PRO A 67 17.57 -1.34 1.89
C PRO A 67 17.59 -2.04 3.25
N GLU A 68 18.67 -1.88 4.03
CA GLU A 68 18.84 -2.52 5.33
C GLU A 68 17.91 -1.98 6.43
N LYS A 69 17.30 -0.81 6.21
CA LYS A 69 16.26 -0.22 7.09
C LYS A 69 14.92 -0.08 6.39
N THR A 70 14.71 -0.80 5.28
CA THR A 70 13.46 -0.75 4.51
C THR A 70 12.70 -2.06 4.60
N VAL A 71 11.42 -1.97 4.94
CA VAL A 71 10.48 -3.08 4.85
C VAL A 71 9.55 -2.83 3.66
N ALA A 72 9.49 -3.80 2.75
CA ALA A 72 8.51 -3.80 1.66
C ALA A 72 7.33 -4.70 2.03
N ILE A 73 6.11 -4.16 1.92
CA ILE A 73 4.86 -4.90 2.03
C ILE A 73 4.30 -5.04 0.62
N LEU A 74 4.03 -6.28 0.20
CA LEU A 74 3.43 -6.59 -1.09
C LEU A 74 2.12 -7.34 -0.89
N GLU A 75 1.06 -6.84 -1.48
CA GLU A 75 -0.28 -7.43 -1.45
C GLU A 75 -0.88 -7.41 -2.84
N PHE A 76 -0.93 -8.57 -3.49
CA PHE A 76 -1.49 -8.78 -4.83
C PHE A 76 -1.96 -10.25 -4.94
N GLY A 77 -2.64 -10.59 -6.03
CA GLY A 77 -3.13 -11.95 -6.29
C GLY A 77 -4.64 -12.01 -6.45
N GLY A 78 -5.39 -11.14 -5.76
CA GLY A 78 -6.86 -11.11 -5.85
C GLY A 78 -7.38 -10.74 -7.24
N ASN A 79 -6.78 -9.73 -7.88
CA ASN A 79 -7.13 -9.32 -9.24
C ASN A 79 -6.35 -10.08 -10.34
N ASP A 80 -5.36 -10.90 -9.95
CA ASP A 80 -4.50 -11.65 -10.85
C ASP A 80 -5.06 -13.05 -11.18
N CYS A 81 -5.85 -13.60 -10.26
CA CYS A 81 -6.57 -14.87 -10.38
C CYS A 81 -7.76 -14.74 -11.35
#